data_AF-A0A7X0P8K3-F1
#
_entry.id   AF-A0A7X0P8K3-F1
#
_cell.length_a   1.000
_cell.length_b   1.000
_cell.length_c   1.000
_cell.angle_alpha   90.00
_cell.angle_beta   90.00
_cell.angle_gamma   90.00
#
_symmetry.space_group_name_H-M   'P 1'
#
loop_
_entity.id
_entity.type
_entity.pdbx_description
1 polymer ?
#
loop_
_entity_poly.entity_id
_entity_poly.type
_entity_poly.pdbx_seq_one_letter_code
_entity_poly.pdbx_strand_id
1 'polypeptide(L)'
;MSITIREDERDEYDPSHAVPTSAGRYYCDPMLGPDDPHRMKISVTNAIDQHMIEALAPAAARDTAIWLMDNLPDAIRAAGDPDDMEAFIKLAKAQYRVQWDKKADLGSRVHNIGEAINLGKAYIPDEEAEPFVESYRQFLADFGVDIRRDIMTAECTVLNRTIPYGGTSDIWVRLQFPGPTSPIMPKFKPRAVPAAPLPTPSGLWLVDIKTSLTKPASAVYEDHVMQLAALRHAEVALICPPECRYGESDNHDASHEFPVPEFVGTAILNLRTNGYGFVPLPADQDAFTAFCGLLPLAHYVHGLEMRGFKPIQPPSKTTTRKDAA
;
A
#
# COMPACT_ATOMS: atom_id res chain seq x y z
N MET A 1 23.82 6.27 -1.63
CA MET A 1 22.66 6.46 -0.73
C MET A 1 22.83 5.46 0.40
N SER A 2 22.89 5.89 1.67
CA SER A 2 23.09 4.97 2.79
C SER A 2 21.73 4.54 3.34
N ILE A 3 21.08 3.58 2.69
CA ILE A 3 19.86 2.97 3.21
C ILE A 3 20.28 1.82 4.12
N THR A 4 19.88 1.86 5.39
CA THR A 4 20.17 0.80 6.35
C THR A 4 18.97 -0.13 6.45
N ILE A 5 19.19 -1.43 6.21
CA ILE A 5 18.19 -2.49 6.41
C ILE A 5 17.98 -2.69 7.92
N ARG A 6 16.73 -2.85 8.34
CA ARG A 6 16.33 -3.06 9.74
C ARG A 6 15.67 -4.43 9.91
N GLU A 7 16.45 -5.50 9.76
CA GLU A 7 15.91 -6.88 9.75
C GLU A 7 15.07 -7.23 11.00
N ASP A 8 15.35 -6.57 12.13
CA ASP A 8 14.61 -6.70 13.39
C ASP A 8 13.18 -6.12 13.33
N GLU A 9 12.89 -5.24 12.37
CA GLU A 9 11.56 -4.68 12.13
C GLU A 9 10.73 -5.50 11.12
N ARG A 10 11.23 -6.64 10.63
CA ARG A 10 10.52 -7.46 9.65
C ARG A 10 9.34 -8.19 10.30
N ASP A 11 8.15 -7.99 9.73
CA ASP A 11 6.91 -8.65 10.17
C ASP A 11 6.73 -10.01 9.46
N GLU A 12 6.02 -10.96 10.08
CA GLU A 12 5.65 -12.23 9.44
C GLU A 12 4.71 -12.03 8.25
N TYR A 13 4.02 -10.89 8.20
CA TYR A 13 3.13 -10.47 7.12
C TYR A 13 3.82 -9.61 6.05
N ASP A 14 5.14 -9.37 6.16
CA ASP A 14 5.86 -8.63 5.13
C ASP A 14 5.90 -9.44 3.83
N PRO A 15 5.64 -8.80 2.67
CA PRO A 15 5.70 -9.48 1.39
C PRO A 15 7.05 -10.13 1.12
N SER A 16 7.04 -11.14 0.24
CA SER A 16 8.28 -11.76 -0.22
C SER A 16 9.25 -10.71 -0.78
N HIS A 17 10.54 -10.88 -0.49
CA HIS A 17 11.61 -9.96 -0.88
C HIS A 17 11.51 -8.50 -0.39
N ALA A 18 10.43 -8.13 0.33
CA ALA A 18 10.34 -6.84 0.99
C ALA A 18 11.28 -6.83 2.20
N VAL A 19 11.93 -5.69 2.40
CA VAL A 19 12.78 -5.44 3.56
C VAL A 19 12.45 -4.08 4.16
N PRO A 20 12.26 -3.99 5.48
CA PRO A 20 12.16 -2.72 6.18
C PRO A 20 13.52 -2.01 6.19
N THR A 21 13.50 -0.69 6.03
CA THR A 21 14.70 0.14 6.04
C THR A 21 14.48 1.42 6.83
N SER A 22 15.56 2.18 7.06
CA SER A 22 15.48 3.52 7.63
C SER A 22 14.64 4.52 6.82
N ALA A 23 14.29 4.20 5.58
CA ALA A 23 13.50 5.02 4.66
C ALA A 23 12.24 4.28 4.16
N GLY A 24 11.61 3.47 5.03
CA GLY A 24 10.42 2.69 4.69
C GLY A 24 10.74 1.37 3.98
N ARG A 25 9.78 0.82 3.22
CA ARG A 25 9.91 -0.51 2.60
C ARG A 25 10.65 -0.46 1.27
N TYR A 26 11.63 -1.34 1.09
CA TYR A 26 12.31 -1.60 -0.18
C TYR A 26 12.15 -3.07 -0.57
N TYR A 27 12.45 -3.41 -1.82
CA TYR A 27 12.50 -4.78 -2.30
C TYR A 27 13.91 -5.16 -2.72
N CYS A 28 14.33 -6.36 -2.36
CA CYS A 28 15.61 -6.93 -2.75
C CYS A 28 15.46 -7.71 -4.06
N ASP A 29 16.21 -7.35 -5.09
CA ASP A 29 16.34 -8.17 -6.30
C ASP A 29 17.22 -9.40 -6.00
N PRO A 30 16.67 -10.63 -6.03
CA PRO A 30 17.43 -11.83 -5.69
C PRO A 30 18.50 -12.19 -6.74
N MET A 31 18.41 -11.63 -7.95
CA MET A 31 19.39 -11.86 -9.03
C MET A 31 20.67 -11.04 -8.86
N LEU A 32 20.66 -10.05 -7.96
CA LEU A 32 21.80 -9.17 -7.72
C LEU A 32 22.51 -9.55 -6.43
N GLY A 33 23.85 -9.53 -6.46
CA GLY A 33 24.68 -9.84 -5.30
C GLY A 33 24.43 -8.87 -4.15
N PRO A 34 24.70 -9.26 -2.88
CA PRO A 34 24.39 -8.42 -1.72
C PRO A 34 24.99 -7.02 -1.74
N ASP A 35 26.17 -6.87 -2.37
CA ASP A 35 26.91 -5.61 -2.46
C ASP A 35 26.54 -4.79 -3.72
N ASP A 36 25.62 -5.27 -4.56
CA ASP A 36 25.22 -4.55 -5.77
C ASP A 36 24.38 -3.31 -5.39
N PRO A 37 24.81 -2.10 -5.80
CA PRO A 37 24.10 -0.86 -5.46
C PRO A 37 22.70 -0.77 -6.06
N HIS A 38 22.37 -1.59 -7.05
CA HIS A 38 21.07 -1.67 -7.71
C HIS A 38 20.17 -2.77 -7.16
N ARG A 39 20.65 -3.58 -6.19
CA ARG A 39 19.87 -4.64 -5.54
C ARG A 39 18.58 -4.14 -4.91
N MET A 40 18.65 -2.95 -4.31
CA MET A 40 17.54 -2.34 -3.57
C MET A 40 16.64 -1.55 -4.51
N LYS A 41 15.37 -1.94 -4.57
CA LYS A 41 14.33 -1.25 -5.32
C LYS A 41 13.40 -0.53 -4.36
N ILE A 42 13.13 0.76 -4.61
CA ILE A 42 12.18 1.49 -3.76
C ILE A 42 10.78 0.89 -3.92
N SER A 43 10.01 0.78 -2.83
CA SER A 43 8.64 0.28 -2.95
C SER A 43 7.74 1.26 -3.70
N VAL A 44 6.75 0.73 -4.42
CA VAL A 44 5.67 1.52 -5.05
C VAL A 44 5.03 2.47 -4.04
N THR A 45 4.71 1.97 -2.83
CA THR A 45 4.12 2.76 -1.75
C THR A 45 5.03 3.91 -1.32
N ASN A 46 6.31 3.64 -1.06
CA ASN A 46 7.28 4.68 -0.69
C ASN A 46 7.40 5.81 -1.72
N ALA A 47 7.31 5.46 -3.01
CA ALA A 47 7.34 6.45 -4.09
C ALA A 47 6.05 7.28 -4.13
N ILE A 48 4.90 6.62 -3.98
CA ILE A 48 3.58 7.27 -3.93
C ILE A 48 3.42 8.16 -2.70
N ASP A 49 4.03 7.80 -1.56
CA ASP A 49 3.98 8.59 -0.32
C ASP A 49 4.62 9.99 -0.46
N GLN A 50 5.37 10.25 -1.54
CA GLN A 50 5.87 11.58 -1.86
C GLN A 50 4.80 12.50 -2.47
N HIS A 51 3.66 11.94 -2.89
CA HIS A 51 2.53 12.69 -3.38
C HIS A 51 1.77 13.33 -2.20
N MET A 52 1.34 14.59 -2.39
CA MET A 52 0.60 15.31 -1.35
C MET A 52 -0.86 14.83 -1.31
N ILE A 53 -1.25 14.16 -0.23
CA ILE A 53 -2.63 13.76 0.00
C ILE A 53 -3.30 14.78 0.95
N GLU A 54 -3.99 15.76 0.37
CA GLU A 54 -4.62 16.88 1.11
C GLU A 54 -5.56 16.43 2.24
N ALA A 55 -6.20 15.26 2.08
CA ALA A 55 -7.18 14.74 3.02
C ALA A 55 -6.60 14.20 4.34
N LEU A 56 -5.30 13.86 4.40
CA LEU A 56 -4.71 13.19 5.57
C LEU A 56 -4.61 14.11 6.79
N ALA A 57 -4.18 15.37 6.60
CA ALA A 57 -4.04 16.31 7.72
C ALA A 57 -5.39 16.64 8.39
N PRO A 58 -6.48 16.95 7.64
CA PRO A 58 -7.81 17.09 8.20
C PRO A 58 -8.31 15.81 8.90
N ALA A 59 -8.02 14.62 8.34
CA ALA A 59 -8.41 13.36 8.95
C ALA A 59 -7.70 13.10 10.29
N ALA A 60 -6.39 13.35 10.36
CA ALA A 60 -5.63 13.24 11.61
C ALA A 60 -6.14 14.23 12.67
N ALA A 61 -6.41 15.48 12.27
CA ALA A 61 -6.97 16.49 13.18
C ALA A 61 -8.35 16.06 13.72
N ARG A 62 -9.22 15.51 12.87
CA ARG A 62 -10.52 14.96 13.27
C ARG A 62 -10.37 13.82 14.27
N ASP A 63 -9.51 12.84 13.99
CA ASP A 63 -9.35 11.66 14.86
C ASP A 63 -8.74 12.05 16.22
N THR A 64 -7.78 12.98 16.25
CA THR A 64 -7.28 13.57 17.49
C THR A 64 -8.38 14.32 18.26
N ALA A 65 -9.24 15.08 17.57
CA ALA A 65 -10.34 15.79 18.23
C ALA A 65 -11.38 14.83 18.83
N ILE A 66 -11.75 13.76 18.12
CA ILE A 66 -12.66 12.72 18.64
C ILE A 66 -12.06 12.09 19.90
N TRP A 67 -10.79 11.68 19.84
CA TRP A 67 -10.13 11.08 21.00
C TRP A 67 -10.12 12.04 22.21
N LEU A 68 -9.84 13.33 21.98
CA LEU A 68 -9.89 14.33 23.04
C LEU A 68 -11.29 14.44 23.66
N MET A 69 -12.34 14.43 22.84
CA MET A 69 -13.73 14.49 23.32
C MET A 69 -14.11 13.24 24.12
N ASP A 70 -13.65 12.06 23.70
CA ASP A 70 -13.87 10.80 24.43
C ASP A 70 -13.11 10.75 25.77
N ASN A 71 -12.07 11.58 25.93
CA ASN A 71 -11.23 11.67 27.12
C ASN A 71 -11.34 13.05 27.81
N LEU A 72 -12.48 13.73 27.64
CA LEU A 72 -12.69 15.10 28.13
C LEU A 72 -12.46 15.26 29.66
N PRO A 73 -12.88 14.33 30.54
CA PRO A 73 -12.60 14.45 31.97
C PRO A 73 -11.10 14.51 32.30
N ASP A 74 -10.28 13.75 31.57
CA ASP A 74 -8.83 13.74 31.76
C ASP A 74 -8.18 15.00 31.20
N ALA A 75 -8.68 15.49 30.06
CA ALA A 75 -8.28 16.77 29.49
C ALA A 75 -8.53 17.93 30.46
N ILE A 76 -9.71 17.96 31.12
CA ILE A 76 -10.06 18.98 32.11
C ILE A 76 -9.13 18.91 33.33
N ARG A 77 -8.80 17.69 33.80
CA ARG A 77 -7.86 17.51 34.91
C ARG A 77 -6.47 18.02 34.55
N ALA A 78 -5.97 17.65 33.38
CA ALA A 78 -4.67 18.07 32.87
C ALA A 78 -4.60 19.60 32.67
N ALA A 79 -5.70 20.26 32.31
CA ALA A 79 -5.74 21.71 32.13
C ALA A 79 -5.46 22.53 33.41
N GLY A 80 -5.47 21.90 34.58
CA GLY A 80 -5.12 22.54 35.85
C GLY A 80 -3.62 22.83 36.03
N ASP A 81 -2.75 22.16 35.26
CA ASP A 81 -1.30 22.28 35.35
C ASP A 81 -0.66 22.31 33.94
N PRO A 82 0.25 23.26 33.64
CA PRO A 82 0.85 23.38 32.31
C PRO A 82 1.62 22.14 31.83
N ASP A 83 2.34 21.46 32.73
CA ASP A 83 3.16 20.29 32.38
C ASP A 83 2.24 19.08 32.08
N ASP A 84 1.20 18.89 32.89
CA ASP A 84 0.18 17.85 32.65
C ASP A 84 -0.58 18.11 31.35
N MET A 85 -0.91 19.37 31.06
CA MET A 85 -1.56 19.77 29.81
C MET A 85 -0.67 19.46 28.60
N GLU A 86 0.63 19.77 28.65
CA GLU A 86 1.57 19.46 27.57
C GLU A 86 1.69 17.94 27.35
N ALA A 87 1.81 17.17 28.43
CA ALA A 87 1.85 15.71 28.39
C ALA A 87 0.58 15.11 27.76
N PHE A 88 -0.60 15.61 28.15
CA PHE A 88 -1.87 15.19 27.59
C PHE A 88 -1.99 15.52 26.10
N ILE A 89 -1.59 16.72 25.68
CA ILE A 89 -1.60 17.12 24.25
C ILE A 89 -0.67 16.22 23.44
N LYS A 90 0.52 15.92 23.96
CA LYS A 90 1.48 15.01 23.31
C LYS A 90 0.87 13.62 23.14
N LEU A 91 0.19 13.11 24.16
CA LEU A 91 -0.54 11.84 24.10
C LEU A 91 -1.64 11.90 23.03
N ALA A 92 -2.53 12.89 23.07
CA ALA A 92 -3.64 13.05 22.13
C ALA A 92 -3.16 13.13 20.66
N LYS A 93 -2.07 13.86 20.40
CA LYS A 93 -1.43 13.95 19.09
C LYS A 93 -0.88 12.61 18.58
N ALA A 94 -0.54 11.67 19.45
CA ALA A 94 -0.06 10.35 19.05
C ALA A 94 -1.21 9.38 18.70
N GLN A 95 -2.43 9.63 19.19
CA GLN A 95 -3.52 8.66 19.12
C GLN A 95 -4.07 8.43 17.72
N TYR A 96 -4.03 9.42 16.83
CA TYR A 96 -4.47 9.19 15.44
C TYR A 96 -3.61 8.10 14.77
N ARG A 97 -2.31 8.04 15.07
CA ARG A 97 -1.41 7.00 14.55
C ARG A 97 -1.80 5.63 15.07
N VAL A 98 -2.01 5.49 16.38
CA VAL A 98 -2.48 4.24 16.99
C VAL A 98 -3.76 3.72 16.32
N GLN A 99 -4.71 4.62 16.02
CA GLN A 99 -5.96 4.24 15.35
C GLN A 99 -5.76 3.87 13.88
N TRP A 100 -4.80 4.50 13.20
CA TRP A 100 -4.48 4.19 11.81
C TRP A 100 -3.69 2.88 11.71
N ASP A 101 -2.74 2.64 12.61
CA ASP A 101 -1.96 1.41 12.69
C ASP A 101 -2.87 0.20 12.95
N LYS A 102 -3.86 0.33 13.85
CA LYS A 102 -4.89 -0.71 14.06
C LYS A 102 -5.69 -1.03 12.79
N LYS A 103 -6.05 0.00 12.00
CA LYS A 103 -6.77 -0.20 10.74
C LYS A 103 -5.89 -0.84 9.68
N ALA A 104 -4.60 -0.47 9.63
CA ALA A 104 -3.62 -1.06 8.73
C ALA A 104 -3.39 -2.53 9.06
N ASP A 105 -3.24 -2.86 10.34
CA ASP A 105 -3.11 -4.24 10.86
C ASP A 105 -4.30 -5.12 10.45
N LEU A 106 -5.54 -4.64 10.64
CA LEU A 106 -6.73 -5.33 10.15
C LEU A 106 -6.69 -5.56 8.62
N GLY A 107 -6.20 -4.57 7.86
CA GLY A 107 -5.98 -4.70 6.42
C GLY A 107 -5.02 -5.85 6.09
N SER A 108 -3.84 -5.87 6.71
CA SER A 108 -2.85 -6.93 6.54
C SER A 108 -3.44 -8.31 6.84
N ARG A 109 -4.17 -8.48 7.95
CA ARG A 109 -4.80 -9.76 8.30
C ARG A 109 -5.80 -10.23 7.24
N VAL A 110 -6.61 -9.33 6.67
CA VAL A 110 -7.54 -9.67 5.57
C VAL A 110 -6.78 -10.11 4.31
N HIS A 111 -5.70 -9.44 3.94
CA HIS A 111 -4.86 -9.84 2.79
C HIS A 111 -4.26 -11.22 2.99
N ASN A 112 -3.68 -11.49 4.17
CA ASN A 112 -3.09 -12.80 4.47
C ASN A 112 -4.11 -13.94 4.41
N ILE A 113 -5.32 -13.72 4.92
CA ILE A 113 -6.40 -14.70 4.80
C ILE A 113 -6.81 -14.87 3.32
N GLY A 114 -6.90 -13.77 2.56
CA GLY A 114 -7.15 -13.82 1.11
C GLY A 114 -6.07 -14.59 0.34
N GLU A 115 -4.80 -14.36 0.65
CA GLU A 115 -3.65 -15.09 0.11
C GLU A 115 -3.76 -16.58 0.44
N ALA A 116 -4.04 -16.92 1.70
CA ALA A 116 -4.19 -18.30 2.13
C ALA A 116 -5.34 -19.01 1.42
N ILE A 117 -6.49 -18.34 1.26
CA ILE A 117 -7.63 -18.85 0.47
C ILE A 117 -7.18 -19.13 -0.96
N ASN A 118 -6.52 -18.17 -1.60
CA ASN A 118 -6.05 -18.29 -2.98
C ASN A 118 -5.04 -19.43 -3.14
N LEU A 119 -4.14 -19.61 -2.17
CA LEU A 119 -3.10 -20.64 -2.20
C LEU A 119 -3.59 -22.00 -1.69
N GLY A 120 -4.82 -22.10 -1.18
CA GLY A 120 -5.31 -23.30 -0.51
C GLY A 120 -4.52 -23.64 0.76
N LYS A 121 -3.87 -22.65 1.37
CA LYS A 121 -3.13 -22.78 2.64
C LYS A 121 -4.11 -22.72 3.82
N ALA A 122 -3.73 -23.36 4.92
CA ALA A 122 -4.41 -23.15 6.19
C ALA A 122 -4.16 -21.73 6.70
N TYR A 123 -5.15 -21.13 7.35
CA TYR A 123 -5.03 -19.85 8.04
C TYR A 123 -5.76 -19.92 9.39
N ILE A 124 -5.39 -19.03 10.31
CA ILE A 124 -6.06 -18.92 11.60
C ILE A 124 -7.31 -18.04 11.42
N PRO A 125 -8.52 -18.52 11.78
CA PRO A 125 -9.72 -17.70 11.73
C PRO A 125 -9.57 -16.44 12.60
N ASP A 126 -10.01 -15.30 12.06
CA ASP A 126 -9.98 -14.00 12.74
C ASP A 126 -11.39 -13.40 12.70
N GLU A 127 -12.03 -13.30 13.85
CA GLU A 127 -13.41 -12.81 13.99
C GLU A 127 -13.59 -11.36 13.51
N GLU A 128 -12.56 -10.52 13.61
CA GLU A 128 -12.61 -9.13 13.16
C GLU A 128 -12.45 -9.03 11.63
N ALA A 129 -11.59 -9.87 11.04
CA ALA A 129 -11.35 -9.91 9.61
C ALA A 129 -12.47 -10.65 8.83
N GLU A 130 -13.11 -11.65 9.44
CA GLU A 130 -14.03 -12.59 8.77
C GLU A 130 -15.14 -11.90 7.95
N PRO A 131 -15.80 -10.81 8.40
CA PRO A 131 -16.82 -10.13 7.58
C PRO A 131 -16.27 -9.56 6.25
N PHE A 132 -15.00 -9.16 6.22
CA PHE A 132 -14.33 -8.72 4.99
C PHE A 132 -13.97 -9.90 4.11
N VAL A 133 -13.49 -10.99 4.72
CA VAL A 133 -13.17 -12.23 4.01
C VAL A 133 -14.43 -12.84 3.39
N GLU A 134 -15.58 -12.74 4.04
CA GLU A 134 -16.84 -13.20 3.45
C GLU A 134 -17.22 -12.39 2.21
N SER A 135 -17.01 -11.08 2.24
CA SER A 135 -17.18 -10.24 1.05
C SER A 135 -16.20 -10.60 -0.07
N TYR A 136 -14.99 -11.04 0.27
CA TYR A 136 -14.04 -11.57 -0.69
C TYR A 136 -14.52 -12.88 -1.31
N ARG A 137 -15.03 -13.83 -0.52
CA ARG A 137 -15.63 -15.07 -1.01
C ARG A 137 -16.85 -14.80 -1.89
N GLN A 138 -17.68 -13.82 -1.51
CA GLN A 138 -18.81 -13.39 -2.33
C GLN A 138 -18.36 -12.86 -3.69
N PHE A 139 -17.28 -12.08 -3.75
CA PHE A 139 -16.69 -11.66 -5.03
C PHE A 139 -16.26 -12.86 -5.88
N LEU A 140 -15.54 -13.82 -5.31
CA LEU A 140 -15.14 -15.03 -6.05
C LEU A 140 -16.36 -15.80 -6.58
N ALA A 141 -17.40 -15.94 -5.76
CA ALA A 141 -18.64 -16.63 -6.14
C ALA A 141 -19.42 -15.89 -7.23
N ASP A 142 -19.61 -14.58 -7.10
CA ASP A 142 -20.37 -13.76 -8.05
C ASP A 142 -19.75 -13.74 -9.44
N PHE A 143 -18.42 -13.77 -9.52
CA PHE A 143 -17.66 -13.81 -10.77
C PHE A 143 -17.35 -15.23 -11.25
N GLY A 144 -17.81 -16.26 -10.53
CA GLY A 144 -17.58 -17.67 -10.88
C GLY A 144 -16.10 -18.06 -10.94
N VAL A 145 -15.28 -17.43 -10.09
CA VAL A 145 -13.83 -17.63 -10.04
C VAL A 145 -13.53 -19.01 -9.43
N ASP A 146 -12.89 -19.87 -10.21
CA ASP A 146 -12.29 -21.09 -9.71
C ASP A 146 -10.84 -20.79 -9.29
N ILE A 147 -10.53 -20.96 -8.01
CA ILE A 147 -9.22 -20.59 -7.46
C ILE A 147 -8.05 -21.27 -8.19
N ARG A 148 -8.20 -22.54 -8.58
CA ARG A 148 -7.12 -23.30 -9.23
C ARG A 148 -6.94 -22.91 -10.69
N ARG A 149 -8.02 -22.55 -11.38
CA ARG A 149 -8.00 -22.21 -12.80
C ARG A 149 -7.72 -20.73 -13.06
N ASP A 150 -8.33 -19.87 -12.27
CA ASP A 150 -8.46 -18.45 -12.60
C ASP A 150 -7.52 -17.55 -11.80
N ILE A 151 -7.06 -17.96 -10.61
CA ILE A 151 -6.05 -17.21 -9.86
C ILE A 151 -4.67 -17.58 -10.38
N MET A 152 -4.05 -16.65 -11.10
CA MET A 152 -2.67 -16.81 -11.56
C MET A 152 -1.69 -16.64 -10.40
N THR A 153 -1.89 -15.61 -9.57
CA THR A 153 -1.05 -15.36 -8.39
C THR A 153 -1.77 -14.51 -7.35
N ALA A 154 -1.30 -14.58 -6.10
CA ALA A 154 -1.70 -13.74 -4.98
C ALA A 154 -0.46 -13.29 -4.19
N GLU A 155 -0.48 -12.07 -3.64
CA GLU A 155 0.63 -11.44 -2.90
C GLU A 155 1.99 -11.57 -3.63
N CYS A 156 1.96 -11.27 -4.93
CA CYS A 156 3.10 -11.44 -5.82
C CYS A 156 4.01 -10.23 -5.79
N THR A 157 5.28 -10.45 -5.51
CA THR A 157 6.30 -9.40 -5.66
C THR A 157 6.60 -9.16 -7.13
N VAL A 158 6.60 -7.89 -7.53
CA VAL A 158 7.02 -7.47 -8.87
C VAL A 158 8.18 -6.50 -8.77
N LEU A 159 9.08 -6.57 -9.74
CA LEU A 159 10.23 -5.66 -9.86
C LEU A 159 10.27 -5.03 -11.24
N ASN A 160 10.77 -3.80 -11.31
CA ASN A 160 11.22 -3.18 -12.54
C ASN A 160 12.71 -2.86 -12.37
N ARG A 161 13.55 -3.40 -13.25
CA ARG A 161 15.00 -3.28 -13.15
C ARG A 161 15.48 -2.05 -13.91
N THR A 162 14.84 -1.73 -15.03
CA THR A 162 15.14 -0.55 -15.84
C THR A 162 14.79 0.74 -15.10
N ILE A 163 13.60 0.79 -14.50
CA ILE A 163 13.12 1.88 -13.65
C ILE A 163 13.07 1.30 -12.23
N PRO A 164 14.04 1.60 -11.35
CA PRO A 164 14.37 0.76 -10.20
C PRO A 164 13.36 0.84 -9.04
N TYR A 165 12.22 0.17 -9.18
CA TYR A 165 11.18 0.04 -8.15
C TYR A 165 10.71 -1.41 -8.00
N GLY A 166 10.07 -1.69 -6.87
CA GLY A 166 9.43 -2.96 -6.58
C GLY A 166 8.10 -2.78 -5.87
N GLY A 167 7.23 -3.78 -5.92
CA GLY A 167 5.91 -3.73 -5.30
C GLY A 167 5.38 -5.12 -5.02
N THR A 168 4.25 -5.18 -4.33
CA THR A 168 3.49 -6.42 -4.16
C THR A 168 2.09 -6.16 -4.69
N SER A 169 1.60 -7.09 -5.50
CA SER A 169 0.24 -7.09 -6.01
C SER A 169 -0.61 -8.13 -5.30
N ASP A 170 -1.82 -7.77 -4.92
CA ASP A 170 -2.66 -8.62 -4.08
C ASP A 170 -3.19 -9.84 -4.82
N ILE A 171 -3.77 -9.67 -6.01
CA ILE A 171 -4.29 -10.79 -6.80
C ILE A 171 -4.30 -10.54 -8.31
N TRP A 172 -3.89 -11.56 -9.07
CA TRP A 172 -4.04 -11.60 -10.51
C TRP A 172 -5.06 -12.69 -10.88
N VAL A 173 -6.20 -12.27 -11.42
CA VAL A 173 -7.36 -13.14 -11.60
C VAL A 173 -7.88 -13.07 -13.03
N ARG A 174 -8.17 -14.23 -13.62
CA ARG A 174 -8.89 -14.31 -14.89
C ARG A 174 -10.38 -14.14 -14.63
N LEU A 175 -10.97 -13.13 -15.23
CA LEU A 175 -12.40 -12.85 -15.13
C LEU A 175 -13.09 -13.09 -16.47
N GLN A 176 -14.31 -13.60 -16.41
CA GLN A 176 -15.19 -13.78 -17.55
C GLN A 176 -16.45 -12.93 -17.35
N PHE A 177 -16.71 -12.04 -18.29
CA PHE A 177 -17.89 -11.20 -18.28
C PHE A 177 -18.88 -11.65 -19.37
N PRO A 178 -20.19 -11.64 -19.10
CA PRO A 178 -21.20 -12.09 -20.05
C PRO A 178 -21.42 -11.11 -21.22
N GLY A 179 -20.90 -9.90 -21.11
CA GLY A 179 -21.03 -8.85 -22.13
C GLY A 179 -19.85 -7.90 -22.12
N PRO A 180 -19.73 -7.06 -23.15
CA PRO A 180 -18.59 -6.15 -23.31
C PRO A 180 -18.58 -5.02 -22.29
N THR A 181 -19.70 -4.82 -21.58
CA THR A 181 -19.88 -3.69 -20.68
C THR A 181 -20.77 -4.04 -19.49
N SER A 182 -20.52 -3.42 -18.33
CA SER A 182 -21.35 -3.57 -17.12
C SER A 182 -22.33 -2.41 -16.94
N PRO A 183 -23.59 -2.68 -16.55
CA PRO A 183 -24.53 -1.63 -16.17
C PRO A 183 -24.10 -0.95 -14.88
N ILE A 184 -24.37 0.35 -14.75
CA ILE A 184 -24.13 1.07 -13.49
C ILE A 184 -25.19 0.66 -12.48
N MET A 185 -24.76 0.03 -11.39
CA MET A 185 -25.63 -0.30 -10.26
C MET A 185 -26.11 1.00 -9.56
N PRO A 186 -27.42 1.19 -9.31
CA PRO A 186 -27.93 2.42 -8.70
C PRO A 186 -27.27 2.80 -7.38
N LYS A 187 -26.95 1.80 -6.54
CA LYS A 187 -26.26 2.00 -5.25
C LYS A 187 -24.83 2.52 -5.38
N PHE A 188 -24.22 2.40 -6.55
CA PHE A 188 -22.86 2.84 -6.85
C PHE A 188 -22.81 3.98 -7.86
N LYS A 189 -23.95 4.58 -8.22
CA LYS A 189 -24.03 5.68 -9.17
C LYS A 189 -23.18 6.86 -8.66
N PRO A 190 -22.04 7.18 -9.30
CA PRO A 190 -21.21 8.29 -8.85
C PRO A 190 -21.88 9.63 -9.19
N ARG A 191 -21.53 10.70 -8.45
CA ARG A 191 -22.04 12.06 -8.72
C ARG A 191 -21.57 12.58 -10.09
N ALA A 192 -20.38 12.19 -10.51
CA ALA A 192 -19.86 12.37 -11.86
C ALA A 192 -19.74 10.99 -12.50
N VAL A 193 -20.58 10.71 -13.50
CA VAL A 193 -20.67 9.38 -14.14
C VAL A 193 -19.59 9.30 -15.23
N PRO A 194 -18.66 8.31 -15.22
CA PRO A 194 -17.90 7.96 -16.41
C PRO A 194 -18.87 7.62 -17.54
N ALA A 195 -18.49 7.81 -18.80
CA ALA A 195 -19.35 7.47 -19.94
C ALA A 195 -19.90 6.04 -19.78
N ALA A 196 -21.21 5.93 -19.58
CA ALA A 196 -21.87 4.64 -19.51
C ALA A 196 -21.98 4.05 -20.93
N PRO A 197 -21.81 2.73 -21.09
CA PRO A 197 -21.55 1.72 -20.06
C PRO A 197 -20.04 1.46 -19.80
N LEU A 198 -19.69 0.89 -18.63
CA LEU A 198 -18.29 0.62 -18.26
C LEU A 198 -17.76 -0.62 -19.01
N PRO A 199 -16.61 -0.55 -19.70
CA PRO A 199 -16.03 -1.72 -20.37
C PRO A 199 -15.69 -2.85 -19.39
N THR A 200 -15.96 -4.09 -19.79
CA THR A 200 -15.68 -5.30 -19.01
C THR A 200 -15.02 -6.38 -19.87
N PRO A 201 -13.76 -6.19 -20.29
CA PRO A 201 -13.05 -7.22 -21.04
C PRO A 201 -12.81 -8.48 -20.18
N SER A 202 -13.17 -9.64 -20.73
CA SER A 202 -12.74 -10.93 -20.17
C SER A 202 -11.24 -11.12 -20.40
N GLY A 203 -10.54 -11.68 -19.42
CA GLY A 203 -9.10 -11.88 -19.49
C GLY A 203 -8.45 -11.77 -18.11
N LEU A 204 -7.14 -11.54 -18.08
CA LEU A 204 -6.37 -11.42 -16.83
C LEU A 204 -6.46 -9.98 -16.28
N TRP A 205 -6.88 -9.86 -15.01
CA TRP A 205 -6.99 -8.61 -14.29
C TRP A 205 -5.99 -8.54 -13.14
N LEU A 206 -5.40 -7.36 -12.97
CA LEU A 206 -4.66 -7.01 -11.75
C LEU A 206 -5.63 -6.34 -10.78
N VAL A 207 -5.79 -6.92 -9.59
CA VAL A 207 -6.75 -6.44 -8.60
C VAL A 207 -6.05 -6.16 -7.28
N ASP A 208 -6.33 -4.99 -6.72
CA ASP A 208 -5.80 -4.49 -5.45
C ASP A 208 -6.94 -4.42 -4.43
N ILE A 209 -6.83 -5.17 -3.36
CA ILE A 209 -7.80 -5.35 -2.30
C ILE A 209 -7.70 -4.19 -1.32
N LYS A 210 -8.85 -3.63 -0.92
CA LYS A 210 -8.91 -2.56 0.08
C LYS A 210 -10.02 -2.81 1.09
N THR A 211 -9.68 -2.71 2.36
CA THR A 211 -10.64 -2.82 3.46
C THR A 211 -10.96 -1.44 4.03
N SER A 212 -12.19 -1.28 4.51
CA SER A 212 -12.55 -0.10 5.30
C SER A 212 -13.82 -0.34 6.11
N LEU A 213 -13.81 0.11 7.36
CA LEU A 213 -15.00 0.13 8.22
C LEU A 213 -15.92 1.33 7.95
N THR A 214 -15.41 2.39 7.32
CA THR A 214 -16.12 3.70 7.28
C THR A 214 -16.34 4.22 5.87
N LYS A 215 -15.55 3.79 4.89
CA LYS A 215 -15.65 4.26 3.51
C LYS A 215 -16.67 3.42 2.74
N PRO A 216 -17.41 3.99 1.79
CA PRO A 216 -18.29 3.20 0.92
C PRO A 216 -17.49 2.23 0.05
N ALA A 217 -18.12 1.17 -0.45
CA ALA A 217 -17.48 0.19 -1.34
C ALA A 217 -17.11 0.78 -2.72
N SER A 218 -17.62 1.95 -3.07
CA SER A 218 -17.25 2.70 -4.29
C SER A 218 -16.11 3.71 -4.06
N ALA A 219 -15.49 3.73 -2.89
CA ALA A 219 -14.41 4.68 -2.58
C ALA A 219 -13.16 4.40 -3.43
N VAL A 220 -12.65 5.42 -4.11
CA VAL A 220 -11.44 5.38 -4.93
C VAL A 220 -10.60 6.60 -4.53
N TYR A 221 -9.28 6.44 -4.56
CA TYR A 221 -8.31 7.50 -4.36
C TYR A 221 -7.35 7.55 -5.56
N GLU A 222 -6.74 8.71 -5.78
CA GLU A 222 -5.90 8.99 -6.97
C GLU A 222 -4.62 8.14 -6.98
N ASP A 223 -4.06 7.88 -5.80
CA ASP A 223 -2.91 7.02 -5.56
C ASP A 223 -3.14 5.56 -5.99
N HIS A 224 -4.36 5.04 -5.87
CA HIS A 224 -4.70 3.69 -6.34
C HIS A 224 -4.39 3.50 -7.83
N VAL A 225 -4.62 4.54 -8.64
CA VAL A 225 -4.37 4.51 -10.09
C VAL A 225 -2.87 4.39 -10.36
N MET A 226 -2.05 5.18 -9.66
CA MET A 226 -0.59 5.12 -9.76
C MET A 226 -0.03 3.79 -9.23
N GLN A 227 -0.58 3.27 -8.13
CA GLN A 227 -0.17 1.98 -7.56
C GLN A 227 -0.40 0.85 -8.57
N LEU A 228 -1.61 0.74 -9.11
CA LEU A 228 -1.96 -0.28 -10.11
C LEU A 228 -1.13 -0.12 -11.39
N ALA A 229 -0.85 1.11 -11.82
CA ALA A 229 -0.03 1.36 -13.00
C ALA A 229 1.41 0.89 -12.79
N ALA A 230 2.01 1.20 -11.64
CA ALA A 230 3.35 0.73 -11.29
C ALA A 230 3.44 -0.80 -11.27
N LEU A 231 2.46 -1.47 -10.67
CA LEU A 231 2.42 -2.93 -10.58
C LEU A 231 2.21 -3.58 -11.95
N ARG A 232 1.30 -3.04 -12.78
CA ARG A 232 1.01 -3.54 -14.14
C ARG A 232 2.19 -3.39 -15.11
N HIS A 233 2.96 -2.31 -14.98
CA HIS A 233 4.10 -2.00 -15.84
C HIS A 233 5.44 -2.44 -15.27
N ALA A 234 5.44 -3.23 -14.18
CA ALA A 234 6.64 -3.90 -13.73
C ALA A 234 7.14 -4.90 -14.79
N GLU A 235 8.43 -5.23 -14.76
CA GLU A 235 9.03 -6.07 -15.80
C GLU A 235 8.92 -7.56 -15.44
N VAL A 236 9.16 -7.88 -14.18
CA VAL A 236 9.29 -9.25 -13.70
C VAL A 236 8.47 -9.47 -12.44
N ALA A 237 7.86 -10.64 -12.34
CA ALA A 237 7.19 -11.14 -11.16
C ALA A 237 8.06 -12.21 -10.51
N LEU A 238 8.24 -12.11 -9.20
CA LEU A 238 8.93 -13.10 -8.37
C LEU A 238 7.87 -13.95 -7.67
N ILE A 239 7.65 -15.13 -8.21
CA ILE A 239 6.61 -16.04 -7.78
C ILE A 239 6.94 -17.46 -8.24
N CYS A 240 6.64 -18.45 -7.40
CA CYS A 240 6.59 -19.83 -7.86
C CYS A 240 5.49 -19.96 -8.92
N PRO A 241 5.78 -20.43 -10.14
CA PRO A 241 4.77 -20.60 -11.17
C PRO A 241 3.59 -21.47 -10.68
N PRO A 242 2.35 -21.30 -11.19
CA PRO A 242 1.18 -22.06 -10.76
C PRO A 242 1.39 -23.58 -10.75
N GLU A 243 2.19 -24.09 -11.68
CA GLU A 243 2.58 -25.50 -11.78
C GLU A 243 3.40 -25.93 -10.55
N CYS A 244 4.33 -25.09 -10.10
CA CYS A 244 5.10 -25.31 -8.87
C CYS A 244 4.25 -25.15 -7.60
N ARG A 245 3.24 -24.26 -7.61
CA ARG A 245 2.38 -23.92 -6.47
C ARG A 245 1.54 -25.10 -5.97
N TYR A 246 1.21 -26.07 -6.83
CA TYR A 246 0.41 -27.26 -6.48
C TYR A 246 1.22 -28.56 -6.37
N GLY A 247 2.55 -28.46 -6.32
CA GLY A 247 3.43 -29.61 -6.13
C GLY A 247 3.78 -30.36 -7.42
N GLU A 248 3.55 -29.79 -8.60
CA GLU A 248 4.07 -30.34 -9.86
C GLU A 248 5.51 -29.86 -10.06
N SER A 249 6.48 -30.72 -9.76
CA SER A 249 7.91 -30.36 -9.72
C SER A 249 8.60 -30.29 -11.08
N ASP A 250 7.97 -30.81 -12.14
CA ASP A 250 8.65 -31.06 -13.41
C ASP A 250 8.92 -29.78 -14.23
N ASN A 251 8.29 -28.66 -13.87
CA ASN A 251 8.44 -27.34 -14.51
C ASN A 251 8.97 -26.26 -13.55
N HIS A 252 9.70 -26.66 -12.50
CA HIS A 252 10.27 -25.74 -11.53
C HIS A 252 11.47 -24.98 -12.11
N ASP A 253 11.27 -23.74 -12.55
CA ASP A 253 12.41 -22.83 -12.76
C ASP A 253 12.95 -22.39 -11.40
N ALA A 254 14.25 -22.61 -11.18
CA ALA A 254 14.96 -22.23 -9.96
C ALA A 254 15.00 -20.71 -9.75
N SER A 255 14.73 -19.91 -10.78
CA SER A 255 14.68 -18.45 -10.67
C SER A 255 13.41 -17.93 -9.99
N HIS A 256 12.30 -18.70 -10.04
CA HIS A 256 10.95 -18.25 -9.66
C HIS A 256 10.59 -16.88 -10.25
N GLU A 257 11.08 -16.58 -11.45
CA GLU A 257 10.89 -15.31 -12.12
C GLU A 257 10.17 -15.50 -13.46
N PHE A 258 9.17 -14.68 -13.74
CA PHE A 258 8.60 -14.61 -15.09
C PHE A 258 8.18 -13.19 -15.47
N PRO A 259 8.09 -12.87 -16.77
CA PRO A 259 7.68 -11.55 -17.23
C PRO A 259 6.25 -11.21 -16.77
N VAL A 260 6.05 -10.02 -16.21
CA VAL A 260 4.71 -9.56 -15.84
C VAL A 260 3.81 -9.59 -17.10
N PRO A 261 2.68 -10.31 -17.07
CA PRO A 261 1.84 -10.49 -18.23
C PRO A 261 1.07 -9.21 -18.57
N GLU A 262 0.54 -9.15 -19.78
CA GLU A 262 -0.40 -8.10 -20.14
C GLU A 262 -1.75 -8.33 -19.44
N PHE A 263 -2.19 -7.34 -18.67
CA PHE A 263 -3.51 -7.32 -18.06
C PHE A 263 -4.52 -6.63 -18.98
N VAL A 264 -5.71 -7.22 -19.12
CA VAL A 264 -6.82 -6.61 -19.88
C VAL A 264 -7.50 -5.48 -19.10
N GLY A 265 -7.27 -5.43 -17.78
CA GLY A 265 -7.82 -4.40 -16.90
C GLY A 265 -7.17 -4.42 -15.53
N THR A 266 -7.35 -3.31 -14.80
CA THR A 266 -6.97 -3.17 -13.41
C THR A 266 -8.16 -2.72 -12.59
N ALA A 267 -8.26 -3.15 -11.34
CA ALA A 267 -9.36 -2.76 -10.48
C ALA A 267 -8.93 -2.69 -9.02
N ILE A 268 -9.69 -1.92 -8.23
CA ILE A 268 -9.70 -2.11 -6.78
C ILE A 268 -10.88 -3.00 -6.40
N LEU A 269 -10.65 -3.89 -5.43
CA LEU A 269 -11.68 -4.68 -4.77
C LEU A 269 -11.87 -4.14 -3.35
N ASN A 270 -12.85 -3.27 -3.20
CA ASN A 270 -13.21 -2.70 -1.92
C ASN A 270 -14.05 -3.69 -1.10
N LEU A 271 -13.45 -4.34 -0.11
CA LEU A 271 -14.14 -5.21 0.83
C LEU A 271 -14.72 -4.41 2.00
N ARG A 272 -15.98 -4.65 2.32
CA ARG A 272 -16.68 -4.08 3.49
C ARG A 272 -17.28 -5.21 4.30
N THR A 273 -17.76 -4.92 5.50
CA THR A 273 -18.41 -5.93 6.36
C THR A 273 -19.77 -6.39 5.83
N ASN A 274 -20.33 -5.71 4.82
CA ASN A 274 -21.66 -5.97 4.28
C ASN A 274 -21.68 -6.17 2.76
N GLY A 275 -20.53 -6.45 2.15
CA GLY A 275 -20.39 -6.69 0.71
C GLY A 275 -19.12 -6.07 0.14
N TYR A 276 -19.01 -6.06 -1.19
CA TYR A 276 -17.84 -5.54 -1.89
C TYR A 276 -18.21 -4.56 -3.01
N GLY A 277 -17.19 -3.85 -3.49
CA GLY A 277 -17.24 -3.04 -4.70
C GLY A 277 -16.03 -3.35 -5.58
N PHE A 278 -16.28 -3.88 -6.77
CA PHE A 278 -15.25 -4.10 -7.78
C PHE A 278 -15.23 -2.90 -8.74
N VAL A 279 -14.18 -2.09 -8.67
CA VAL A 279 -14.11 -0.79 -9.37
C VAL A 279 -12.92 -0.77 -10.33
N PRO A 280 -13.17 -0.88 -11.65
CA PRO A 280 -12.11 -0.73 -12.66
C PRO A 280 -11.48 0.67 -12.60
N LEU A 281 -10.16 0.74 -12.70
CA LEU A 281 -9.39 1.98 -12.68
C LEU A 281 -8.51 2.14 -13.93
N PRO A 282 -8.25 3.38 -14.40
CA PRO A 282 -7.45 3.65 -15.59
C PRO A 282 -5.95 3.64 -15.27
N ALA A 283 -5.39 2.46 -14.98
CA ALA A 283 -3.94 2.28 -14.79
C ALA A 283 -3.23 2.13 -16.16
N ASP A 284 -3.22 3.22 -16.92
CA ASP A 284 -2.62 3.30 -18.25
C ASP A 284 -1.18 3.87 -18.23
N GLN A 285 -0.64 4.10 -19.43
CA GLN A 285 0.72 4.61 -19.61
C GLN A 285 0.92 6.02 -19.03
N ASP A 286 -0.12 6.86 -19.01
CA ASP A 286 -0.05 8.20 -18.45
C ASP A 286 0.03 8.12 -16.92
N ALA A 287 -0.78 7.26 -16.30
CA ALA A 287 -0.68 6.94 -14.88
C ALA A 287 0.69 6.38 -14.49
N PHE A 288 1.25 5.47 -15.31
CA PHE A 288 2.59 4.94 -15.08
C PHE A 288 3.68 6.00 -15.21
N THR A 289 3.56 6.90 -16.19
CA THR A 289 4.47 8.02 -16.38
C THR A 289 4.42 8.98 -15.18
N ALA A 290 3.23 9.26 -14.65
CA ALA A 290 3.06 10.06 -13.44
C ALA A 290 3.74 9.41 -12.23
N PHE A 291 3.53 8.10 -12.03
CA PHE A 291 4.23 7.33 -10.99
C PHE A 291 5.75 7.42 -11.14
N CYS A 292 6.28 7.25 -12.35
CA CYS A 292 7.72 7.35 -12.61
C CYS A 292 8.30 8.72 -12.24
N GLY A 293 7.51 9.80 -12.37
CA GLY A 293 7.90 11.14 -11.93
C GLY A 293 8.16 11.25 -10.42
N LEU A 294 7.56 10.38 -9.60
CA LEU A 294 7.75 10.36 -8.15
C LEU A 294 9.05 9.66 -7.73
N LEU A 295 9.59 8.75 -8.55
CA LEU A 295 10.76 7.95 -8.18
C LEU A 295 12.02 8.81 -7.94
N PRO A 296 12.42 9.75 -8.82
CA PRO A 296 13.58 10.61 -8.56
C PRO A 296 13.41 11.46 -7.30
N LEU A 297 12.19 11.95 -7.04
CA LEU A 297 11.88 12.71 -5.83
C LEU A 297 12.05 11.84 -4.59
N ALA A 298 11.47 10.65 -4.59
CA ALA A 298 11.55 9.70 -3.48
C ALA A 298 12.99 9.30 -3.17
N HIS A 299 13.78 8.97 -4.21
CA HIS A 299 15.20 8.67 -4.05
C HIS A 299 15.99 9.84 -3.49
N TYR A 300 15.72 11.07 -3.95
CA TYR A 300 16.37 12.26 -3.43
C TYR A 300 16.03 12.46 -1.93
N VAL A 301 14.75 12.46 -1.58
CA VAL A 301 14.27 12.67 -0.21
C VAL A 301 14.83 11.61 0.76
N HIS A 302 14.77 10.34 0.37
CA HIS A 302 15.31 9.23 1.17
C HIS A 302 16.84 9.26 1.32
N GLY A 303 17.54 10.03 0.48
CA GLY A 303 18.99 10.21 0.54
C GLY A 303 19.46 11.39 1.39
N LEU A 304 18.54 12.21 1.92
CA LEU A 304 18.87 13.41 2.69
C LEU A 304 19.26 13.09 4.13
N GLU A 305 20.47 13.51 4.53
CA GLU A 305 20.95 13.46 5.91
C GLU A 305 20.76 14.81 6.61
N MET A 306 19.56 15.05 7.16
CA MET A 306 19.19 16.37 7.72
C MET A 306 19.86 16.70 9.07
N ARG A 307 20.44 15.71 9.76
CA ARG A 307 21.00 15.88 11.12
C ARG A 307 22.26 16.77 11.17
N GLY A 308 22.94 16.96 10.05
CA GLY A 308 24.20 17.71 9.97
C GLY A 308 24.04 19.23 9.81
N PHE A 309 22.85 19.72 9.44
CA PHE A 309 22.64 21.13 9.17
C PHE A 309 22.53 21.92 10.48
N LYS A 310 23.46 22.85 10.71
CA LYS A 310 23.47 23.72 11.89
C LYS A 310 23.19 25.17 11.47
N PRO A 311 22.43 25.95 12.26
CA PRO A 311 22.26 27.38 12.01
C PRO A 311 23.60 28.10 11.99
N ILE A 312 23.78 29.00 11.02
CA ILE A 312 24.92 29.92 11.00
C ILE A 312 24.75 30.91 12.17
N GLN A 313 25.74 30.98 13.05
CA GLN A 313 25.77 31.98 14.11
C GLN A 313 26.18 33.33 13.52
N PRO A 314 25.47 34.43 13.85
CA PRO A 314 25.93 35.75 13.45
C PRO A 314 27.31 36.04 14.08
N PRO A 315 28.15 36.89 13.45
CA PRO A 315 29.40 37.32 14.06
C PRO A 315 29.11 37.90 15.45
N SER A 316 29.78 37.41 16.49
CA SER A 316 29.69 38.02 17.81
C SER A 316 30.19 39.45 17.69
N LYS A 317 29.41 40.42 18.18
CA LYS A 317 29.94 41.78 18.37
C LYS A 317 31.10 41.61 19.32
N THR A 318 32.33 41.76 18.82
CA THR A 318 33.50 41.92 19.65
C THR A 318 33.24 43.18 20.47
N THR A 319 32.76 43.02 21.70
CA THR A 319 32.89 44.06 22.71
C THR A 319 34.38 44.20 22.89
N THR A 320 34.98 45.15 22.17
CA THR A 320 36.27 45.70 22.51
C THR A 320 36.16 46.10 23.98
N ARG A 321 36.77 45.30 24.85
CA ARG A 321 37.08 45.73 26.20
C ARG A 321 37.80 47.05 26.02
N LYS A 322 37.24 48.09 26.62
CA LYS A 322 37.91 49.36 26.87
C LYS A 322 39.35 49.09 27.28
N ASP A 323 40.29 49.36 26.38
CA ASP A 323 41.57 49.94 26.77
C ASP A 323 41.24 51.35 27.27
N ALA A 324 40.77 51.42 28.51
CA ALA A 324 40.76 52.63 29.30
C ALA A 324 41.96 52.53 30.24
N ALA A 325 43.11 52.93 29.70
CA ALA A 325 44.22 53.50 30.45
C ALA A 325 44.13 55.03 30.30
#